data_AF-A0A6L7TSJ6-F1
#
_entry.id   AF-A0A6L7TSJ6-F1
#
_cell.length_a   1.000
_cell.length_b   1.000
_cell.length_c   1.000
_cell.angle_alpha   90.00
_cell.angle_beta   90.00
_cell.angle_gamma   90.00
#
_symmetry.space_group_name_H-M   'P 1'
#
loop_
_entity.id
_entity.type
_entity.pdbx_description
1 polymer ?
#
loop_
_entity_poly.entity_id
_entity_poly.type
_entity_poly.pdbx_seq_one_letter_code
_entity_poly.pdbx_strand_id
1 'polypeptide(L)' 'MHGRILHETLRGGPDAVEWQTTTHEAERSTPTGRYRQSITVSQVGATLYVDEGSGGLQSG' A
#
# COMPACT_ATOMS: atom_id res chain seq x y z
N MET A 1 -3.90 5.42 -7.91
CA MET A 1 -4.82 4.43 -8.52
C MET A 1 -5.93 4.22 -7.49
N HIS A 2 -7.15 4.72 -7.72
CA HIS A 2 -8.23 4.50 -6.75
C HIS A 2 -8.60 3.01 -6.81
N GLY A 3 -8.26 2.27 -5.76
CA GLY A 3 -8.59 0.85 -5.67
C GLY A 3 -10.09 0.68 -5.91
N ARG A 4 -10.47 -0.13 -6.90
CA ARG A 4 -11.86 -0.36 -7.31
C ARG A 4 -12.79 -0.68 -6.12
N ILE A 5 -12.22 -1.34 -5.11
CA ILE A 5 -12.87 -1.71 -3.84
C ILE A 5 -13.37 -0.46 -3.08
N LEU A 6 -12.60 0.64 -3.05
CA LEU A 6 -13.01 1.88 -2.37
C LEU A 6 -14.23 2.52 -3.05
N HIS A 7 -14.28 2.53 -4.39
CA HIS A 7 -15.42 3.08 -5.12
C HIS A 7 -16.69 2.21 -4.97
N GLU A 8 -16.56 0.88 -4.95
CA GLU A 8 -17.70 -0.03 -4.74
C GLU A 8 -18.24 0.02 -3.29
N THR A 9 -17.38 0.23 -2.29
CA THR A 9 -17.77 0.30 -0.87
C THR A 9 -18.45 1.64 -0.51
N LEU A 10 -18.22 2.69 -1.29
CA LEU A 10 -18.81 4.02 -1.10
C LEU A 10 -20.15 4.23 -1.84
N ARG A 11 -20.75 3.19 -2.44
CA ARG A 11 -22.09 3.31 -3.04
C ARG A 11 -23.12 3.74 -1.97
N GLY A 12 -23.59 4.99 -2.07
CA GLY A 12 -24.52 5.61 -1.12
C GLY A 12 -23.85 6.44 -0.02
N GLY A 13 -22.53 6.60 -0.04
CA GLY A 13 -21.74 7.49 0.82
C GLY A 13 -21.44 8.84 0.14
N PRO A 14 -20.66 9.72 0.81
CA PRO A 14 -20.35 11.06 0.30
C PRO A 14 -19.60 11.03 -1.04
N ASP A 15 -19.88 12.03 -1.90
CA ASP A 15 -19.34 12.15 -3.26
C ASP A 15 -17.81 12.25 -3.32
N ALA A 16 -17.19 12.68 -2.22
CA ALA A 16 -15.74 12.73 -2.05
C ALA A 16 -15.37 12.25 -0.66
N VAL A 17 -14.38 11.37 -0.59
CA VAL A 17 -13.80 10.87 0.64
C VAL A 17 -12.35 11.31 0.69
N GLU A 18 -12.00 12.08 1.72
CA GLU A 18 -10.60 12.39 2.02
C GLU A 18 -9.89 11.09 2.41
N TRP A 19 -8.86 10.74 1.66
CA TRP A 19 -7.98 9.63 1.96
C TRP A 19 -6.52 10.05 1.83
N GLN A 20 -5.64 9.34 2.53
CA GLN A 20 -4.20 9.53 2.42
C GLN A 20 -3.55 8.21 2.04
N THR A 21 -2.63 8.24 1.08
CA THR A 21 -1.88 7.06 0.66
C THR A 21 -0.41 7.24 1.04
N THR A 22 0.17 6.25 1.70
CA THR A 22 1.58 6.23 2.10
C THR A 22 2.23 4.92 1.65
N THR A 23 3.42 5.01 1.07
CA THR A 23 4.24 3.83 0.78
C THR A 23 5.32 3.70 1.84
N HIS A 24 5.38 2.52 2.45
CA HIS A 24 6.43 2.12 3.39
C HIS A 24 7.44 1.24 2.67
N GLU A 25 8.72 1.58 2.79
CA GLU A 25 9.82 0.81 2.23
C GLU A 25 10.73 0.28 3.33
N ALA A 26 11.21 -0.95 3.16
CA ALA A 26 12.16 -1.59 4.05
C ALA A 26 13.23 -2.32 3.24
N GLU A 27 14.50 -2.16 3.65
CA GLU A 27 15.63 -2.88 3.06
C GLU A 27 16.38 -3.67 4.13
N ARG A 28 16.87 -4.86 3.75
CA ARG A 28 17.73 -5.69 4.60
C ARG A 28 18.85 -6.31 3.79
N SER A 29 20.09 -6.08 4.23
CA SER A 29 21.25 -6.81 3.70
C SER A 29 21.21 -8.28 4.12
N THR A 30 21.52 -9.17 3.18
CA THR A 30 21.60 -10.62 3.38
C THR A 30 22.94 -11.13 2.84
N PRO A 31 23.40 -12.33 3.21
CA PRO A 31 24.65 -12.88 2.67
C PRO A 31 24.67 -13.02 1.14
N THR A 32 23.50 -13.13 0.51
CA THR A 32 23.35 -13.40 -0.93
C THR A 32 22.85 -12.20 -1.73
N GLY A 33 22.70 -11.02 -1.10
CA GLY A 33 22.19 -9.83 -1.76
C GLY A 33 21.42 -8.89 -0.82
N ARG A 34 20.54 -8.07 -1.39
CA ARG A 34 19.68 -7.16 -0.62
C ARG A 34 18.22 -7.53 -0.80
N TYR A 35 17.54 -7.78 0.30
CA TYR A 35 16.09 -7.91 0.31
C TYR A 35 15.45 -6.52 0.38
N ARG A 36 14.50 -6.26 -0.49
CA ARG A 36 13.71 -5.02 -0.53
C ARG A 36 12.24 -5.35 -0.47
N GLN A 37 11.49 -4.57 0.28
CA GLN A 37 10.05 -4.67 0.37
C GLN A 37 9.42 -3.28 0.33
N SER A 38 8.30 -3.17 -0.36
CA SER A 38 7.43 -2.01 -0.34
C SER A 38 5.99 -2.43 -0.01
N ILE A 39 5.29 -1.60 0.76
CA ILE A 39 3.86 -1.75 1.04
C ILE A 39 3.21 -0.39 0.90
N THR A 40 2.19 -0.30 0.05
CA THR A 40 1.34 0.88 -0.07
C THR A 40 0.09 0.70 0.78
N VAL A 41 -0.20 1.69 1.61
CA VAL A 41 -1.34 1.73 2.53
C VAL A 41 -2.13 2.99 2.28
N SER A 42 -3.46 2.85 2.16
CA SER A 42 -4.40 3.96 2.10
C SER A 42 -5.21 4.06 3.39
N GLN A 43 -5.36 5.26 3.93
CA GLN A 43 -6.16 5.56 5.11
C GLN A 43 -7.40 6.36 4.72
N VAL A 44 -8.56 5.90 5.19
CA VAL A 44 -9.85 6.59 5.09
C VAL A 44 -10.43 6.73 6.48
N GLY A 45 -10.45 7.94 7.03
CA GLY A 45 -10.82 8.15 8.43
C GLY A 45 -9.96 7.30 9.37
N ALA A 46 -10.58 6.37 10.09
CA ALA A 46 -9.88 5.43 10.99
C ALA A 46 -9.55 4.07 10.35
N THR A 47 -9.95 3.83 9.10
CA THR A 47 -9.75 2.56 8.42
C THR A 47 -8.49 2.60 7.56
N LEU A 48 -7.67 1.55 7.66
CA LEU A 48 -6.49 1.34 6.84
C LEU A 48 -6.74 0.21 5.85
N TYR A 49 -6.31 0.44 4.60
CA TYR A 49 -6.36 -0.51 3.50
C TYR A 49 -4.94 -0.78 3.04
N VAL A 50 -4.59 -2.05 2.91
CA VAL A 50 -3.33 -2.46 2.27
C VAL A 50 -3.62 -2.62 0.78
N ASP A 51 -2.98 -1.78 -0.04
CA ASP A 51 -3.29 -1.70 -1.47
C ASP A 51 -2.43 -2.67 -2.28
N GLU A 52 -1.11 -2.52 -2.16
CA GLU A 52 -0.13 -3.30 -2.91
C GLU A 52 1.08 -3.58 -2.03
N GLY A 53 1.66 -4.76 -2.18
CA GLY A 53 2.91 -5.14 -1.53
C GLY A 53 3.81 -5.86 -2.51
N SER A 54 5.08 -5.45 -2.55
CA SER A 54 6.11 -6.12 -3.35
C SER A 54 7.31 -6.45 -2.47
N GLY A 55 7.95 -7.59 -2.73
CA GLY A 55 9.13 -8.03 -2.00
C GLY A 55 10.02 -8.89 -2.88
N GLY A 56 11.33 -8.67 -2.81
CA GLY A 56 12.28 -9.40 -3.63
C GLY A 56 13.69 -9.39 -3.09
N LEU A 57 14.39 -10.51 -3.26
CA LEU A 57 15.82 -10.60 -3.08
C LEU A 57 16.50 -10.18 -4.38
N GLN A 58 17.34 -9.15 -4.30
CA GLN A 58 18.20 -8.73 -5.40
C GLN A 58 19.60 -9.31 -5.14
N SER A 59 19.96 -10.32 -5.92
CA SER A 59 21.33 -10.88 -5.95
C SER A 59 22.29 -9.86 -6.55
N GLY A 60 23.46 -9.71 -5.94
CA GLY A 60 24.57 -8.91 -6.47
C GLY A 60 25.41 -9.67 -7.47
#